data_AF-A0A503LD33-F1
#
_entry.id   AF-A0A503LD33-F1
#
_cell.length_a   1.000
_cell.length_b   1.000
_cell.length_c   1.000
_cell.angle_alpha   90.00
_cell.angle_beta   90.00
_cell.angle_gamma   90.00
#
_symmetry.space_group_name_H-M   'P 1'
#
loop_
_entity.id
_entity.type
_entity.pdbx_description
1 polymer ?
#
loop_
_entity_poly.entity_id
_entity_poly.type
_entity_poly.pdbx_seq_one_letter_code
_entity_poly.pdbx_strand_id
1 'polypeptide(L)'
;MCATPIALLLALFSAGSGHGDWVLARALYPIPMLATLLTNNTVTSLSVGLALAQFPAYGAFVAPGGSIRWLALGLVHLVAIAAAFSGVLGYFEGA
;
A
#
# COMPACT_ATOMS: atom_id res chain seq x y z
N MET A 1 16.18 -2.42 7.96
CA MET A 1 15.04 -3.19 7.42
C MET A 1 14.25 -3.88 8.55
N CYS A 2 13.86 -3.16 9.61
CA CYS A 2 13.19 -3.77 10.78
C CYS A 2 11.71 -3.36 10.94
N ALA A 3 11.22 -2.42 10.12
CA ALA A 3 9.86 -1.89 10.24
C ALA A 3 8.82 -2.59 9.35
N THR A 4 9.26 -3.41 8.38
CA THR A 4 8.39 -4.18 7.47
C THR A 4 7.34 -5.04 8.18
N PRO A 5 7.69 -5.85 9.20
CA PRO A 5 6.68 -6.62 9.93
C PRO A 5 5.75 -5.72 10.76
N ILE A 6 6.25 -4.59 11.27
CA ILE A 6 5.44 -3.63 12.05
C ILE A 6 4.41 -2.94 11.13
N ALA A 7 4.84 -2.52 9.94
CA ALA A 7 3.95 -1.93 8.94
C ALA A 7 2.85 -2.91 8.51
N LEU A 8 3.21 -4.20 8.35
CA LEU A 8 2.23 -5.25 8.04
C LEU A 8 1.22 -5.43 9.17
N LEU A 9 1.66 -5.48 10.43
CA LEU A 9 0.77 -5.61 11.59
C LEU A 9 -0.16 -4.40 11.75
N LEU A 10 0.35 -3.19 11.53
CA LEU A 10 -0.48 -1.97 11.55
C LEU A 10 -1.51 -1.94 10.42
N ALA A 11 -1.13 -2.40 9.22
CA ALA A 11 -2.05 -2.52 8.10
C ALA A 11 -3.15 -3.55 8.38
N LEU A 12 -2.81 -4.71 8.98
CA LEU A 12 -3.78 -5.72 9.40
C LEU A 12 -4.68 -5.26 10.54
N PHE A 13 -4.16 -4.49 11.50
CA PHE A 13 -4.95 -3.93 12.59
C PHE A 13 -5.99 -2.93 12.07
N SER A 14 -5.59 -2.06 11.12
CA SER A 14 -6.52 -1.13 10.44
C SER A 14 -7.52 -1.85 9.55
N ALA A 15 -7.12 -2.94 8.91
CA ALA A 15 -8.01 -3.81 8.13
C ALA A 15 -9.06 -4.52 9.00
N GLY A 16 -8.67 -4.95 10.21
CA GLY A 16 -9.48 -5.74 11.12
C GLY A 16 -10.32 -4.93 12.13
N SER A 17 -10.17 -3.60 12.21
CA SER A 17 -10.90 -2.78 13.20
C SER A 17 -12.39 -2.58 12.89
N GLY A 18 -12.92 -3.19 11.83
CA GLY A 18 -14.36 -3.22 11.54
C GLY A 18 -14.98 -1.89 11.12
N HIS A 19 -14.19 -0.82 10.97
CA HIS A 19 -14.69 0.52 10.61
C HIS A 19 -14.48 0.92 9.15
N GLY A 20 -14.03 0.00 8.28
CA GLY A 20 -13.89 0.27 6.83
C GLY A 20 -12.79 1.29 6.47
N ASP A 21 -12.13 1.87 7.47
CA ASP A 21 -11.02 2.78 7.30
C ASP A 21 -9.72 1.99 7.13
N TRP A 22 -9.52 1.49 5.92
CA TRP A 22 -8.26 0.90 5.43
C TRP A 22 -7.13 1.94 5.33
N VAL A 23 -7.11 2.95 6.21
CA VAL A 23 -6.28 4.15 6.15
C VAL A 23 -4.80 3.79 6.23
N LEU A 24 -4.41 2.94 7.19
CA LEU A 24 -3.02 2.49 7.31
C LEU A 24 -2.62 1.57 6.15
N ALA A 25 -3.54 0.75 5.63
CA ALA A 25 -3.27 -0.08 4.46
C ALA A 25 -3.05 0.78 3.20
N ARG A 26 -3.87 1.83 3.00
CA ARG A 26 -3.69 2.82 1.91
C ARG A 26 -2.41 3.62 2.05
N ALA A 27 -2.02 3.97 3.27
CA ALA A 27 -0.81 4.76 3.52
C ALA A 27 0.47 3.93 3.41
N LEU A 28 0.51 2.72 3.97
CA LEU A 28 1.73 1.91 4.04
C LEU A 28 1.90 1.00 2.82
N TYR A 29 0.79 0.55 2.23
CA TYR A 29 0.74 -0.40 1.14
C TYR A 29 -0.15 0.12 -0.01
N PRO A 30 0.14 1.30 -0.57
CA PRO A 30 -0.73 1.92 -1.56
C PRO A 30 -0.83 1.11 -2.86
N ILE A 31 0.24 0.43 -3.28
CA ILE A 31 0.26 -0.35 -4.53
C ILE A 31 -0.65 -1.58 -4.47
N PRO A 32 -0.52 -2.50 -3.48
CA PRO A 32 -1.46 -3.61 -3.35
C PRO A 32 -2.87 -3.12 -3.01
N MET A 33 -3.02 -1.96 -2.35
CA MET A 33 -4.33 -1.39 -2.08
C MET A 33 -5.05 -0.94 -3.35
N LEU A 34 -4.35 -0.28 -4.28
CA LEU A 34 -4.88 0.03 -5.60
C LEU A 34 -5.31 -1.23 -6.36
N ALA A 35 -4.53 -2.32 -6.28
CA ALA A 35 -4.91 -3.59 -6.88
C ALA A 35 -6.20 -4.16 -6.27
N THR A 36 -6.37 -4.04 -4.95
CA THR A 36 -7.60 -4.43 -4.26
C THR A 36 -8.79 -3.58 -4.67
N LEU A 37 -8.62 -2.25 -4.78
CA LEU A 37 -9.68 -1.34 -5.23
C LEU A 37 -10.11 -1.64 -6.69
N LEU A 38 -9.15 -1.94 -7.57
CA LEU A 38 -9.42 -2.35 -8.95
C LEU A 38 -10.08 -3.73 -9.06
N THR A 39 -9.92 -4.58 -8.05
CA THR A 39 -10.51 -5.92 -8.00
C THR A 39 -11.76 -5.95 -7.13
N ASN A 40 -12.65 -4.96 -7.31
CA ASN A 40 -13.92 -4.84 -6.59
C ASN A 40 -13.77 -4.96 -5.07
N ASN A 41 -12.79 -4.27 -4.49
CA ASN A 41 -12.53 -4.29 -3.05
C ASN A 41 -12.22 -5.69 -2.48
N THR A 42 -11.80 -6.64 -3.30
CA THR A 42 -11.47 -8.00 -2.88
C THR A 42 -9.96 -8.17 -2.75
N VAL A 43 -9.49 -8.57 -1.57
CA VAL A 43 -8.08 -8.92 -1.35
C VAL A 43 -7.77 -10.21 -2.08
N THR A 44 -7.11 -10.12 -3.22
CA THR A 44 -6.73 -11.28 -4.04
C THR A 44 -5.29 -11.74 -3.75
N SER A 45 -4.93 -12.92 -4.28
CA SER A 45 -3.54 -13.39 -4.28
C SER A 45 -2.58 -12.41 -4.94
N LEU A 46 -3.04 -11.63 -5.93
CA LEU A 46 -2.27 -10.54 -6.53
C LEU A 46 -1.99 -9.43 -5.52
N SER A 47 -3.01 -8.94 -4.80
CA SER A 47 -2.84 -7.92 -3.76
C SER A 47 -1.86 -8.38 -2.67
N VAL A 48 -1.96 -9.64 -2.25
CA VAL A 48 -1.04 -10.23 -1.25
C VAL A 48 0.38 -10.32 -1.81
N GLY A 49 0.56 -10.80 -3.05
CA GLY A 49 1.86 -10.86 -3.70
C GLY A 49 2.52 -9.49 -3.83
N LEU A 50 1.76 -8.47 -4.21
CA LEU A 50 2.21 -7.09 -4.27
C LEU A 50 2.59 -6.53 -2.90
N ALA A 51 1.83 -6.85 -1.84
CA ALA A 51 2.15 -6.43 -0.47
C ALA A 51 3.49 -7.02 0.01
N LEU A 52 3.73 -8.29 -0.28
CA LEU A 52 5.00 -8.95 0.06
C LEU A 52 6.17 -8.39 -0.76
N ALA A 53 5.94 -8.05 -2.03
CA ALA A 53 6.97 -7.54 -2.92
C ALA A 53 7.30 -6.05 -2.73
N GLN A 54 6.37 -5.23 -2.23
CA GLN A 54 6.49 -3.76 -2.22
C GLN A 54 7.78 -3.28 -1.53
N PHE A 55 7.99 -3.67 -0.27
CA PHE A 55 9.16 -3.20 0.49
C PHE A 55 10.49 -3.78 0.01
N PRO A 56 10.60 -5.08 -0.35
CA PRO A 56 11.79 -5.60 -1.03
C PRO A 56 12.11 -4.86 -2.33
N ALA A 57 11.10 -4.59 -3.17
CA ALA A 57 11.28 -3.84 -4.41
C ALA A 57 11.74 -2.40 -4.17
N TYR A 58 11.16 -1.72 -3.18
CA TYR A 58 11.58 -0.38 -2.77
C TYR A 58 13.05 -0.37 -2.31
N GLY A 59 13.42 -1.35 -1.47
CA GLY A 59 14.79 -1.54 -1.02
C GLY A 59 15.76 -1.78 -2.18
N ALA A 60 15.42 -2.67 -3.11
CA ALA A 60 16.25 -2.94 -4.29
C ALA A 60 16.42 -1.70 -5.20
N PHE A 61 15.36 -0.90 -5.36
CA PHE A 61 15.38 0.30 -6.19
C PHE A 61 16.32 1.38 -5.64
N VAL A 62 16.27 1.61 -4.31
CA VAL A 62 17.10 2.63 -3.63
C VAL A 62 18.46 2.12 -3.19
N ALA A 63 18.72 0.81 -3.22
CA ALA A 63 19.98 0.20 -2.78
C ALA A 63 21.24 0.78 -3.44
N PRO A 64 21.26 1.10 -4.75
CA PRO A 64 22.43 1.74 -5.36
C PRO A 64 22.70 3.17 -4.88
N GLY A 65 21.81 3.74 -4.07
CA GLY A 65 21.94 5.08 -3.49
C GLY A 65 21.54 6.21 -4.43
N GLY A 66 21.72 7.45 -3.96
CA GLY A 66 21.39 8.68 -4.68
C GLY A 66 20.03 9.27 -4.30
N SER A 67 20.02 10.58 -4.04
CA SER A 67 18.83 11.34 -3.61
C SER A 67 17.70 11.28 -4.64
N ILE A 68 18.02 11.25 -5.93
CA ILE A 68 17.02 11.19 -7.01
C ILE A 68 16.17 9.91 -6.95
N ARG A 69 16.73 8.79 -6.52
CA ARG A 69 16.00 7.52 -6.40
C ARG A 69 15.06 7.53 -5.21
N TRP A 70 15.50 8.13 -4.10
CA TRP A 70 14.63 8.36 -2.95
C TRP A 70 13.49 9.32 -3.28
N LEU A 71 13.77 10.40 -4.01
CA LEU A 71 12.75 11.33 -4.50
C LEU A 71 11.76 10.64 -5.44
N ALA A 72 12.24 9.89 -6.42
CA ALA A 72 11.39 9.14 -7.35
C ALA A 72 10.51 8.12 -6.62
N LEU A 73 11.09 7.35 -5.68
CA LEU A 73 10.33 6.39 -4.87
C LEU A 73 9.27 7.10 -4.02
N GLY A 74 9.64 8.19 -3.35
CA GLY A 74 8.73 8.98 -2.53
C GLY A 74 7.57 9.55 -3.36
N LEU A 75 7.85 10.10 -4.53
CA LEU A 75 6.82 10.60 -5.45
C LEU A 75 5.87 9.50 -5.91
N VAL A 76 6.40 8.34 -6.35
CA VAL A 76 5.57 7.19 -6.76
C VAL A 76 4.68 6.72 -5.62
N HIS A 77 5.23 6.61 -4.40
CA HIS A 77 4.48 6.18 -3.23
C HIS A 77 3.38 7.19 -2.86
N LEU A 78 3.70 8.49 -2.86
CA LEU A 78 2.73 9.56 -2.59
C LEU A 78 1.62 9.63 -3.63
N VAL A 79 1.93 9.48 -4.92
CA VAL A 79 0.92 9.42 -5.98
C VAL A 79 0.02 8.20 -5.78
N ALA A 80 0.58 7.06 -5.40
CA ALA A 80 -0.20 5.86 -5.15
C ALA A 80 -1.11 6.01 -3.91
N ILE A 81 -0.64 6.65 -2.84
CA ILE A 81 -1.46 7.03 -1.68
C ILE A 81 -2.60 7.96 -2.12
N ALA A 82 -2.27 9.04 -2.84
CA ALA A 82 -3.25 10.00 -3.31
C ALA A 82 -4.32 9.34 -4.18
N ALA A 83 -3.94 8.45 -5.08
CA ALA A 83 -4.87 7.66 -5.88
C ALA A 83 -5.76 6.76 -5.01
N ALA A 84 -5.19 6.07 -4.01
CA ALA A 84 -5.94 5.22 -3.08
C ALA A 84 -6.90 5.98 -2.15
N PHE A 85 -6.65 7.28 -1.92
CA PHE A 85 -7.51 8.18 -1.14
C PHE A 85 -8.39 9.11 -2.00
N SER A 86 -8.29 9.06 -3.32
CA SER A 86 -9.01 9.97 -4.22
C SER A 86 -10.51 9.74 -4.28
N GLY A 87 -10.98 8.55 -3.87
CA GLY A 87 -12.38 8.13 -4.03
C GLY A 87 -12.82 7.90 -5.47
N VAL A 88 -11.90 8.02 -6.44
CA VAL A 88 -12.16 7.75 -7.86
C VAL A 88 -12.39 6.25 -8.09
N LEU A 89 -11.72 5.40 -7.32
CA LEU A 89 -12.00 3.97 -7.24
C LEU A 89 -12.90 3.76 -6.03
N GLY A 90 -14.11 3.22 -6.25
CA GLY A 90 -15.15 3.10 -5.24
C GLY A 90 -14.63 2.53 -3.92
N TYR A 91 -15.00 3.16 -2.81
CA TYR A 91 -14.56 2.73 -1.49
C TYR A 91 -15.14 1.37 -1.12
N PHE A 92 -14.58 0.76 -0.08
CA PHE A 92 -15.19 -0.37 0.61
C PHE A 92 -16.46 0.16 1.29
N GLU A 93 -17.57 0.17 0.57
CA GLU A 93 -18.88 0.35 1.18
C GLU A 93 -19.18 -0.93 1.97
N GLY A 94 -19.23 -0.80 3.29
CA GLY A 94 -19.70 -1.89 4.15
C GLY A 94 -21.11 -2.27 3.72
N ALA A 95 -21.29 -3.57 3.43
CA ALA A 95 -22.62 -4.16 3.23
C ALA A 95 -23.46 -4.06 4.50
#